data_AF-A0A502L0U9-F1
#
_entry.id   AF-A0A502L0U9-F1
#
_cell.length_a   1.000
_cell.length_b   1.000
_cell.length_c   1.000
_cell.angle_alpha   90.00
_cell.angle_beta   90.00
_cell.angle_gamma   90.00
#
_symmetry.space_group_name_H-M   'P 1'
#
loop_
_entity.id
_entity.type
_entity.pdbx_description
1 polymer ?
#
loop_
_entity_poly.entity_id
_entity_poly.type
_entity_poly.pdbx_seq_one_letter_code
_entity_poly.pdbx_strand_id
1 'polypeptide(L)'
;MSWFNSKNLCSHCNITKTNQKFENAITCPQCESNILLAREGIRMCPVDQTEMTKENHKGIILDRCSKCNGVWLDRDELSSMQELAIEDSDFATGMVIGMAIG
;
A
#
# COMPACT_ATOMS: atom_id res chain seq x y z
N MET A 1 -23.60 27.37 -28.09
CA MET A 1 -24.09 26.07 -27.59
C MET A 1 -22.96 25.38 -26.82
N SER A 2 -22.95 25.40 -25.47
CA SER A 2 -21.88 24.78 -24.67
C SER A 2 -22.19 23.30 -24.43
N TRP A 3 -21.58 22.45 -25.26
CA TRP A 3 -21.73 21.00 -25.29
C TRP A 3 -20.71 20.38 -24.31
N PHE A 4 -21.23 19.72 -23.25
CA PHE A 4 -20.58 18.86 -22.24
C PHE A 4 -19.21 19.26 -21.62
N ASN A 5 -19.20 19.53 -20.32
CA ASN A 5 -18.01 19.26 -19.50
C ASN A 5 -18.38 18.94 -18.04
N SER A 6 -19.02 17.78 -17.82
CA SER A 6 -19.10 17.21 -16.47
C SER A 6 -17.70 16.71 -16.11
N LYS A 7 -16.93 17.50 -15.37
CA LYS A 7 -15.56 17.16 -15.02
C LYS A 7 -15.55 16.05 -13.97
N ASN A 8 -15.30 14.81 -14.40
CA ASN A 8 -15.00 13.67 -13.51
C ASN A 8 -13.58 13.81 -12.95
N LEU A 9 -13.37 14.83 -12.10
CA LEU A 9 -12.12 15.03 -11.37
C LEU A 9 -12.17 14.28 -10.04
N CYS A 10 -11.03 13.75 -9.64
CA CYS A 10 -10.87 13.15 -8.32
C CYS A 10 -11.18 14.18 -7.23
N SER A 11 -12.05 13.83 -6.28
CA SER A 11 -12.48 14.66 -5.15
C SER A 11 -11.38 15.00 -4.14
N HIS A 12 -10.24 14.30 -4.18
CA HIS A 12 -9.15 14.45 -3.21
C HIS A 12 -7.99 15.28 -3.75
N CYS A 13 -7.54 15.02 -4.98
CA CYS A 13 -6.46 15.82 -5.58
C CYS A 13 -6.99 16.97 -6.46
N ASN A 14 -8.23 16.93 -6.93
CA ASN A 14 -8.83 17.88 -7.90
C ASN A 14 -8.02 18.12 -9.19
N ILE A 15 -6.98 17.32 -9.44
CA ILE A 15 -6.07 17.45 -10.58
C ILE A 15 -6.30 16.32 -11.57
N THR A 16 -6.48 15.10 -11.08
CA THR A 16 -6.57 13.89 -11.90
C THR A 16 -8.00 13.66 -12.39
N LYS A 17 -8.20 13.49 -13.70
CA LYS A 17 -9.46 12.99 -14.26
C LYS A 17 -9.55 11.48 -14.07
N THR A 18 -10.65 11.00 -13.51
CA THR A 18 -10.86 9.57 -13.25
C THR A 18 -12.34 9.25 -13.21
N ASN A 19 -12.70 8.02 -13.60
CA ASN A 19 -14.05 7.48 -13.42
C ASN A 19 -14.10 6.44 -12.29
N GLN A 20 -12.97 6.17 -11.64
CA GLN A 20 -12.89 5.27 -10.51
C GLN A 20 -13.64 5.84 -9.32
N LYS A 21 -14.35 4.96 -8.62
CA LYS A 21 -15.10 5.29 -7.42
C LYS A 21 -14.50 4.55 -6.25
N PHE A 22 -14.18 5.29 -5.19
CA PHE A 22 -13.78 4.74 -3.91
C PHE A 22 -14.73 5.28 -2.85
N GLU A 23 -15.37 4.40 -2.08
CA GLU A 23 -16.36 4.76 -1.03
C GLU A 23 -17.41 5.77 -1.50
N ASN A 24 -17.99 5.53 -2.68
CA ASN A 24 -19.00 6.37 -3.33
C ASN A 24 -18.52 7.77 -3.79
N ALA A 25 -17.23 8.07 -3.73
CA ALA A 25 -16.64 9.31 -4.27
C ALA A 25 -15.80 9.03 -5.53
N ILE A 26 -15.72 10.00 -6.45
CA ILE A 26 -14.83 9.91 -7.62
C ILE A 26 -13.40 10.11 -7.12
N THR A 27 -12.59 9.05 -7.11
CA THR A 27 -11.26 9.04 -6.50
C THR A 27 -10.25 8.42 -7.46
N CYS A 28 -9.07 9.02 -7.62
CA CYS A 28 -8.05 8.47 -8.51
C CYS A 28 -7.27 7.35 -7.79
N PRO A 29 -6.60 6.44 -8.53
CA PRO A 29 -5.85 5.33 -7.92
C PRO A 29 -4.83 5.80 -6.87
N GLN A 30 -4.16 6.93 -7.13
CA GLN A 30 -3.17 7.50 -6.20
C GLN A 30 -3.82 7.99 -4.91
N CYS A 31 -4.94 8.70 -5.00
CA CYS A 31 -5.63 9.20 -3.81
C CYS A 31 -6.27 8.06 -3.02
N GLU A 32 -6.81 7.05 -3.69
CA GLU A 32 -7.29 5.83 -3.03
C GLU A 32 -6.17 5.16 -2.25
N SER A 33 -5.01 4.94 -2.87
CA SER A 33 -3.83 4.39 -2.21
C SER A 33 -3.41 5.22 -1.00
N ASN A 34 -3.40 6.56 -1.13
CA ASN A 34 -3.07 7.46 -0.01
C ASN A 34 -4.09 7.38 1.14
N ILE A 35 -5.38 7.20 0.83
CA ILE A 35 -6.44 7.04 1.85
C ILE A 35 -6.27 5.71 2.59
N LEU A 36 -6.01 4.63 1.87
CA LEU A 36 -5.75 3.31 2.46
C LEU A 36 -4.49 3.36 3.34
N LEU A 37 -3.39 3.95 2.85
CA LEU A 37 -2.15 4.15 3.60
C LEU A 37 -2.35 4.94 4.91
N ALA A 38 -3.21 5.95 4.89
CA ALA A 38 -3.51 6.78 6.06
C ALA A 38 -4.35 6.04 7.14
N ARG A 39 -5.05 4.97 6.78
CA ARG A 39 -5.85 4.14 7.70
C ARG A 39 -5.04 3.06 8.38
N GLU A 40 -3.93 2.65 7.79
CA GLU A 40 -3.02 1.69 8.40
C GLU A 40 -2.46 2.21 9.73
N GLY A 41 -2.31 1.32 10.71
CA GLY A 41 -1.73 1.67 12.00
C GLY A 41 -0.26 2.11 11.89
N ILE A 42 0.23 2.82 12.92
CA ILE A 42 1.68 3.01 13.10
C ILE A 42 2.22 1.76 13.78
N ARG A 43 3.28 1.17 13.23
CA ARG A 43 3.93 -0.02 13.79
C ARG A 43 5.35 0.31 14.26
N MET A 44 5.74 -0.30 15.38
CA MET A 44 7.08 -0.19 15.93
C MET A 44 7.86 -1.46 15.61
N CYS A 45 9.09 -1.31 15.14
CA CYS A 45 9.96 -2.44 14.84
C CYS A 45 10.19 -3.30 16.10
N PRO A 46 9.95 -4.62 16.08
CA PRO A 46 10.16 -5.47 17.25
C PRO A 46 11.64 -5.65 17.63
N VAL A 47 12.56 -5.40 16.69
CA VAL A 47 14.01 -5.59 16.89
C VAL A 47 14.66 -4.37 17.55
N ASP A 48 14.29 -3.18 17.11
CA ASP A 48 14.99 -1.93 17.47
C ASP A 48 14.06 -0.79 17.92
N GLN A 49 12.75 -1.05 17.99
CA GLN A 49 11.71 -0.09 18.40
C GLN A 49 11.68 1.20 17.58
N THR A 50 12.19 1.18 16.34
CA THR A 50 12.05 2.32 15.43
C THR A 50 10.66 2.30 14.82
N GLU A 51 10.04 3.48 14.67
CA GLU A 51 8.79 3.63 13.92
C GLU A 51 9.01 3.18 12.48
N MET A 52 8.17 2.27 12.01
CA MET A 52 8.28 1.70 10.68
C MET A 52 7.68 2.64 9.64
N THR A 53 8.30 2.68 8.46
CA THR A 53 7.83 3.47 7.33
C THR A 53 7.03 2.59 6.38
N LYS A 54 5.87 3.10 5.94
CA LYS A 54 5.02 2.41 4.96
C LYS A 54 5.53 2.62 3.55
N GLU A 55 5.64 1.54 2.80
CA GLU A 55 5.97 1.54 1.37
C GLU A 55 4.86 0.82 0.59
N ASN A 56 4.53 1.28 -0.62
CA ASN A 56 3.60 0.57 -1.50
C ASN A 56 4.38 -0.18 -2.58
N HIS A 57 4.22 -1.51 -2.62
CA HIS A 57 4.84 -2.41 -3.60
C HIS A 57 3.77 -3.19 -4.35
N LYS A 58 3.56 -2.88 -5.64
CA LYS A 58 2.56 -3.53 -6.50
C LYS A 58 1.14 -3.58 -5.87
N GLY A 59 0.76 -2.58 -5.08
CA GLY A 59 -0.55 -2.52 -4.40
C GLY A 59 -0.57 -3.11 -3.00
N ILE A 60 0.53 -3.71 -2.54
CA ILE A 60 0.71 -4.20 -1.18
C ILE A 60 1.39 -3.12 -0.36
N ILE A 61 0.78 -2.72 0.76
CA ILE A 61 1.41 -1.83 1.73
C ILE A 61 2.34 -2.67 2.60
N LEU A 62 3.59 -2.24 2.76
CA LEU A 62 4.61 -2.92 3.56
C LEU A 62 5.13 -1.97 4.62
N ASP A 63 5.25 -2.43 5.85
CA ASP A 63 5.96 -1.72 6.90
C ASP A 63 7.44 -2.12 6.88
N ARG A 64 8.32 -1.17 6.61
CA ARG A 64 9.78 -1.38 6.64
C ARG A 64 10.42 -0.58 7.77
N CYS A 65 11.29 -1.23 8.53
CA CYS A 65 12.15 -0.53 9.47
C CYS A 65 13.34 0.10 8.74
N SER A 66 13.59 1.39 8.98
CA SER A 66 14.70 2.14 8.39
C SER A 66 16.08 1.80 9.00
N LYS A 67 16.13 1.11 10.15
CA LYS A 67 17.39 0.73 10.82
C LYS A 67 17.79 -0.71 10.57
N CYS A 68 16.94 -1.67 10.91
CA CYS A 68 17.26 -3.10 10.71
C CYS A 68 16.93 -3.61 9.30
N ASN A 69 16.27 -2.80 8.46
CA ASN A 69 15.75 -3.18 7.15
C ASN A 69 14.74 -4.35 7.17
N GLY A 70 14.24 -4.71 8.37
CA GLY A 70 13.20 -5.71 8.54
C GLY A 70 11.88 -5.23 7.93
N VAL A 71 11.15 -6.16 7.32
CA VAL A 71 9.81 -5.93 6.80
C VAL A 71 8.81 -6.64 7.71
N TRP A 72 7.79 -5.91 8.12
CA TRP A 72 6.67 -6.47 8.86
C TRP A 72 5.52 -6.71 7.89
N LEU A 73 4.90 -7.88 8.04
CA LEU A 73 3.80 -8.35 7.21
C LEU A 73 2.72 -8.89 8.12
N ASP A 74 1.48 -8.46 7.92
CA ASP A 74 0.33 -9.15 8.45
C ASP A 74 -0.08 -10.35 7.58
N ARG A 75 -1.17 -11.02 7.99
CA ARG A 75 -1.66 -12.23 7.32
C ARG A 75 -2.11 -11.95 5.89
N ASP A 76 -2.75 -10.82 5.65
CA ASP A 76 -3.37 -10.50 4.37
C ASP A 76 -2.31 -9.99 3.39
N GLU A 77 -1.33 -9.23 3.88
CA GLU A 77 -0.15 -8.79 3.14
C GLU A 77 0.73 -9.98 2.71
N LEU A 78 0.99 -10.93 3.61
CA LEU A 78 1.77 -12.14 3.30
C LEU A 78 1.09 -12.98 2.22
N SER A 79 -0.23 -13.14 2.30
CA SER A 79 -1.01 -13.90 1.31
C SER A 79 -0.94 -13.23 -0.07
N SER A 80 -1.08 -11.91 -0.11
CA SER A 80 -0.98 -11.11 -1.34
C SER A 80 0.42 -11.21 -1.97
N MET A 81 1.48 -11.20 -1.16
CA MET A 81 2.86 -11.37 -1.65
C MET A 81 3.11 -12.76 -2.23
N GLN A 82 2.55 -13.80 -1.62
CA GLN A 82 2.67 -15.17 -2.13
C GLN A 82 2.00 -15.31 -3.50
N GLU A 83 0.83 -14.70 -3.68
CA GLU A 83 0.12 -14.70 -4.96
C GLU A 83 0.96 -14.01 -6.06
N LEU A 84 1.52 -12.83 -5.77
CA LEU A 84 2.43 -12.14 -6.71
C LEU A 84 3.68 -12.97 -7.05
N ALA A 85 4.24 -13.70 -6.08
CA ALA A 85 5.41 -14.54 -6.30
C ALA A 85 5.13 -15.79 -7.15
N ILE A 86 3.87 -16.25 -7.17
CA ILE A 86 3.45 -17.37 -8.04
C ILE A 86 3.32 -16.90 -9.50
N GLU A 87 2.87 -15.67 -9.71
CA GLU A 87 2.69 -15.09 -11.05
C GLU A 87 4.01 -14.67 -11.72
N ASP A 88 5.03 -14.33 -10.94
CA ASP A 88 6.30 -13.78 -11.41
C ASP A 88 7.44 -14.81 -11.27
N SER A 89 7.74 -15.53 -12.36
CA SER A 89 8.71 -16.66 -12.36
C SER A 89 10.16 -16.29 -12.05
N ASP A 90 10.48 -14.99 -12.03
CA ASP A 90 11.82 -14.45 -11.75
C ASP A 90 11.99 -14.00 -10.28
N PHE A 91 10.97 -14.18 -9.43
CA PHE A 91 11.03 -13.79 -8.02
C PHE A 91 11.80 -14.84 -7.20
N ALA A 92 13.02 -14.50 -6.77
CA ALA A 92 13.77 -15.33 -5.83
C ALA A 92 13.15 -15.27 -4.42
N THR A 93 12.17 -16.14 -4.16
CA THR A 93 11.41 -16.17 -2.90
C THR A 93 12.20 -16.88 -1.79
N GLY A 94 13.19 -16.19 -1.24
CA GLY A 94 13.85 -16.58 0.01
C GLY A 94 13.42 -15.65 1.14
N MET A 95 12.65 -16.15 2.12
CA MET A 95 12.20 -15.38 3.28
C MET A 95 12.81 -15.95 4.56
N VAL A 96 13.55 -15.12 5.30
CA VAL A 96 14.03 -15.47 6.65
C VAL A 96 13.01 -14.95 7.65
N ILE A 97 12.23 -15.86 8.24
CA ILE A 97 11.28 -15.52 9.31
C ILE A 97 12.05 -15.51 10.63
N GLY A 98 12.28 -14.33 11.18
CA GLY A 98 12.79 -14.15 12.53
C GLY A 98 11.65 -14.20 13.54
N MET A 99 11.78 -15.00 14.60
CA MET A 99 10.89 -14.88 15.76
C MET A 99 11.31 -13.64 16.56
N ALA A 100 10.46 -12.61 16.55
CA ALA A 100 10.54 -11.52 17.49
C ALA A 100 10.12 -12.03 18.88
N ILE A 101 11.10 -12.30 19.73
CA ILE A 101 10.88 -12.48 21.17
C ILE A 101 10.60 -11.09 21.75
N GLY A 102 9.32 -10.84 22.07
CA GLY A 102 8.87 -9.66 22.82
C GLY A 102 9.10 -9.81 24.32
#